data_AF-A0A2S5LWR3-F1
#
_entry.id   AF-A0A2S5LWR3-F1
#
_cell.length_a   1.000
_cell.length_b   1.000
_cell.length_c   1.000
_cell.angle_alpha   90.00
_cell.angle_beta   90.00
_cell.angle_gamma   90.00
#
_symmetry.space_group_name_H-M   'P 1'
#
loop_
_entity.id
_entity.type
_entity.pdbx_description
1 polymer ?
#
loop_
_entity_poly.entity_id
_entity_poly.type
_entity_poly.pdbx_seq_one_letter_code
_entity_poly.pdbx_strand_id
1 'polypeptide(L)'
;MADLISTKPYMLRAIHEWCVDNGLTPHLLVAVNAQTRVPMAYVKDGEIVLNLNYAATKDLHMDNDAVVFSARFGGVSQNMYVPMNAVKGIFARENGQGMFFEVNEVPAEIDKSESNTSSDSQQPNKN
;
A
#
# COMPACT_ATOMS: atom_id res chain seq x y z
N MET A 1 -23.81 -7.48 10.71
CA MET A 1 -22.68 -7.36 11.65
C MET A 1 -22.06 -6.00 11.43
N ALA A 2 -21.52 -5.35 12.46
CA ALA A 2 -20.80 -4.10 12.26
C ALA A 2 -19.53 -4.38 11.43
N ASP A 3 -19.26 -3.56 10.42
CA ASP A 3 -17.96 -3.55 9.77
C ASP A 3 -16.93 -3.14 10.82
N LEU A 4 -16.11 -4.11 11.22
CA LEU A 4 -15.00 -3.88 12.14
C LEU A 4 -13.83 -3.28 11.38
N ILE A 5 -13.12 -2.38 12.04
CA ILE A 5 -11.88 -1.82 11.52
C ILE A 5 -10.84 -2.93 11.31
N SER A 6 -9.99 -2.77 10.29
CA SER A 6 -8.93 -3.73 9.99
C SER A 6 -7.95 -3.88 11.15
N THR A 7 -7.55 -5.11 11.45
CA THR A 7 -6.49 -5.42 12.43
C THR A 7 -5.08 -5.17 11.88
N LYS A 8 -4.94 -5.02 10.56
CA LYS A 8 -3.66 -4.81 9.84
C LYS A 8 -2.78 -3.69 10.43
N PRO A 9 -3.26 -2.44 10.62
CA PRO A 9 -2.44 -1.37 11.20
C PRO A 9 -1.99 -1.65 12.63
N TYR A 10 -2.81 -2.35 13.42
CA TYR A 10 -2.48 -2.71 14.80
C TYR A 10 -1.35 -3.74 14.85
N MET A 11 -1.46 -4.78 14.03
CA MET A 11 -0.44 -5.81 13.93
C MET A 11 0.87 -5.26 13.32
N LEU A 12 0.78 -4.31 12.38
CA LEU A 12 1.95 -3.61 11.86
C LEU A 12 2.74 -2.87 12.95
N ARG A 13 2.04 -2.12 13.81
CA ARG A 13 2.67 -1.43 14.96
C ARG A 13 3.30 -2.42 15.93
N ALA A 14 2.60 -3.52 16.26
CA ALA A 14 3.12 -4.53 17.17
C ALA A 14 4.40 -5.20 16.66
N ILE A 15 4.48 -5.55 15.37
CA ILE A 15 5.69 -6.14 14.78
C ILE A 15 6.81 -5.10 14.64
N HIS A 16 6.48 -3.83 14.37
CA HIS A 16 7.47 -2.75 14.39
C HIS A 16 8.13 -2.62 15.76
N GLU A 17 7.34 -2.51 16.83
CA GLU A 17 7.83 -2.42 18.21
C GLU A 17 8.67 -3.65 18.57
N TRP A 18 8.17 -4.85 18.27
CA TRP A 18 8.94 -6.08 18.49
C TRP A 18 10.30 -6.07 17.78
N CYS A 19 10.38 -5.62 16.52
CA CYS A 19 11.65 -5.50 15.81
C CYS A 19 12.60 -4.55 16.55
N VAL A 20 12.11 -3.35 16.93
CA VAL A 20 12.93 -2.33 17.58
C VAL A 20 13.43 -2.78 18.95
N ASP A 21 12.57 -3.39 19.77
CA ASP A 21 12.92 -3.89 21.10
C ASP A 21 14.01 -4.97 21.06
N ASN A 22 14.06 -5.74 19.97
CA ASN A 22 15.09 -6.76 19.74
C ASN A 22 16.35 -6.20 19.04
N GLY A 23 16.43 -4.89 18.81
CA GLY A 23 17.55 -4.28 18.09
C GLY A 23 17.60 -4.64 16.60
N LEU A 24 16.49 -5.10 16.02
CA LEU A 24 16.35 -5.44 14.61
C LEU A 24 15.93 -4.22 13.78
N THR A 25 16.09 -4.31 12.45
CA THR A 25 15.73 -3.22 11.55
C THR A 25 14.38 -3.49 10.87
N PRO A 26 13.28 -2.83 11.31
CA PRO A 26 11.98 -3.04 10.67
C PRO A 26 11.98 -2.49 9.24
N HIS A 27 11.60 -3.34 8.29
CA HIS A 27 11.43 -3.02 6.87
C HIS A 27 9.97 -3.24 6.47
N LEU A 28 9.40 -2.26 5.77
CA LEU A 28 8.05 -2.28 5.25
C LEU A 28 8.07 -2.65 3.77
N LEU A 29 7.39 -3.73 3.39
CA LEU A 29 7.15 -4.09 2.00
C LEU A 29 5.86 -3.43 1.52
N VAL A 30 5.93 -2.70 0.41
CA VAL A 30 4.84 -1.89 -0.13
C VAL A 30 4.62 -2.21 -1.60
N ALA A 31 3.35 -2.44 -1.98
CA ALA A 31 2.90 -2.44 -3.36
C ALA A 31 2.68 -0.99 -3.82
N VAL A 32 3.42 -0.54 -4.82
CA VAL A 32 3.37 0.84 -5.31
C VAL A 32 2.19 1.01 -6.26
N ASN A 33 1.36 2.00 -5.98
CA ASN A 33 0.19 2.33 -6.79
C ASN A 33 -0.04 3.85 -6.83
N ALA A 34 -1.11 4.29 -7.52
CA ALA A 34 -1.42 5.71 -7.69
C ALA A 34 -1.66 6.50 -6.39
N GLN A 35 -1.97 5.82 -5.28
CA GLN A 35 -2.20 6.45 -3.97
C GLN A 35 -0.92 6.53 -3.12
N THR A 36 0.15 5.83 -3.49
CA THR A 36 1.42 5.87 -2.78
C THR A 36 2.25 7.09 -3.18
N ARG A 37 2.93 7.70 -2.20
CA ARG A 37 3.97 8.71 -2.45
C ARG A 37 5.31 8.17 -1.96
N VAL A 38 6.09 7.65 -2.90
CA VAL A 38 7.41 7.04 -2.68
C VAL A 38 8.37 7.42 -3.82
N PRO A 39 9.69 7.37 -3.63
CA PRO A 39 10.62 7.74 -4.70
C PRO A 39 10.69 6.63 -5.75
N MET A 40 10.06 6.88 -6.90
CA MET A 40 9.92 5.90 -7.98
C MET A 40 11.23 5.30 -8.49
N ALA A 41 12.35 6.01 -8.34
CA ALA A 41 13.69 5.50 -8.69
C ALA A 41 14.15 4.28 -7.87
N TYR A 42 13.52 4.02 -6.72
CA TYR A 42 13.83 2.88 -5.84
C TYR A 42 12.79 1.75 -5.93
N VAL A 43 11.79 1.90 -6.79
CA VAL A 43 10.74 0.91 -7.03
C VAL A 43 11.26 -0.17 -7.97
N LYS A 44 10.99 -1.43 -7.64
CA LYS A 44 11.36 -2.60 -8.44
C LYS A 44 10.16 -3.53 -8.52
N ASP A 45 9.81 -3.97 -9.73
CA ASP A 45 8.70 -4.89 -9.97
C ASP A 45 7.36 -4.44 -9.32
N GLY A 46 7.12 -3.13 -9.32
CA GLY A 46 5.93 -2.53 -8.71
C GLY A 46 5.96 -2.47 -7.18
N GLU A 47 7.10 -2.76 -6.54
CA GLU A 47 7.26 -2.79 -5.09
C GLU A 47 8.39 -1.89 -4.61
N ILE A 48 8.30 -1.50 -3.34
CA ILE A 48 9.39 -0.83 -2.62
C ILE A 48 9.51 -1.38 -1.21
N VAL A 49 10.76 -1.47 -0.74
CA VAL A 49 11.06 -1.80 0.66
C VAL A 49 11.56 -0.54 1.35
N LEU A 50 10.92 -0.16 2.45
CA LEU A 50 11.21 1.05 3.20
C LEU A 50 11.73 0.71 4.59
N ASN A 51 12.84 1.32 5.01
CA ASN A 51 13.34 1.18 6.37
C ASN A 51 12.52 2.05 7.33
N LEU A 52 11.87 1.42 8.31
CA LEU A 52 11.05 2.08 9.33
C LEU A 52 11.75 2.19 10.70
N ASN A 53 13.06 1.96 10.78
CA ASN A 53 13.79 2.19 12.02
C ASN A 53 13.73 3.69 12.40
N TYR A 54 13.57 4.00 13.68
CA TYR A 54 13.50 5.39 14.17
C TYR A 54 14.74 6.22 13.80
N ALA A 55 15.92 5.60 13.66
CA ALA A 55 17.13 6.30 13.22
C ALA A 55 17.15 6.62 11.71
N ALA A 56 16.35 5.91 10.91
CA ALA A 56 16.28 6.06 9.46
C ALA A 56 15.11 6.96 9.01
N THR A 57 14.21 7.31 9.93
CA THR A 57 12.98 8.04 9.66
C THR A 57 12.88 9.28 10.54
N LYS A 58 12.08 10.25 10.10
CA LYS A 58 11.69 11.41 10.88
C LYS A 58 10.16 11.52 10.84
N ASP A 59 9.56 11.84 12.00
CA ASP A 59 8.12 12.01 12.16
C ASP A 59 7.35 10.78 11.65
N LEU A 60 7.74 9.58 12.12
CA LEU A 60 7.10 8.32 11.75
C LEU A 60 5.74 8.18 12.45
N HIS A 61 4.69 8.18 11.65
CA HIS A 61 3.32 7.90 12.06
C HIS A 61 2.84 6.63 11.35
N MET A 62 2.37 5.66 12.14
CA MET A 62 1.76 4.42 11.65
C MET A 62 0.30 4.42 12.07
N ASP A 63 -0.52 5.21 11.40
CA ASP A 63 -1.94 5.35 11.71
C ASP A 63 -2.77 4.23 11.07
N ASN A 64 -4.08 4.22 11.32
CA ASN A 64 -4.95 3.18 10.76
C ASN A 64 -5.09 3.28 9.23
N ASP A 65 -5.05 4.49 8.69
CA ASP A 65 -5.26 4.73 7.26
C ASP A 65 -3.96 4.69 6.45
N ALA A 66 -2.84 5.12 7.05
CA ALA A 66 -1.57 5.24 6.34
C ALA A 66 -0.35 5.22 7.28
N VAL A 67 0.79 4.85 6.70
CA VAL A 67 2.12 5.07 7.24
C VAL A 67 2.73 6.31 6.58
N VAL A 68 3.15 7.27 7.39
CA VAL A 68 3.67 8.57 6.96
C VAL A 68 4.97 8.87 7.70
N PHE A 69 6.00 9.28 6.96
CA PHE A 69 7.28 9.65 7.54
C PHE A 69 8.12 10.43 6.53
N SER A 70 9.21 11.03 6.98
CA SER A 70 10.26 11.57 6.10
C SER A 70 11.50 10.70 6.18
N ALA A 71 12.18 10.47 5.04
CA ALA A 71 13.44 9.74 4.98
C ALA A 71 14.35 10.27 3.87
N ARG A 72 15.64 9.94 3.95
CA ARG A 72 16.64 10.36 2.97
C ARG A 72 16.88 9.28 1.92
N PHE A 73 16.75 9.68 0.65
CA PHE A 73 17.07 8.85 -0.51
C PHE A 73 18.12 9.58 -1.34
N GLY A 74 19.30 8.97 -1.51
CA GLY A 74 20.42 9.62 -2.18
C GLY A 74 20.87 10.93 -1.51
N GLY A 75 20.69 11.03 -0.19
CA GLY A 75 20.98 12.24 0.59
C GLY A 75 19.87 13.30 0.59
N VAL A 76 18.84 13.17 -0.26
CA VAL A 76 17.71 14.09 -0.36
C VAL A 76 16.57 13.64 0.54
N SER A 77 16.07 14.53 1.39
CA SER A 77 14.91 14.25 2.26
C SER A 77 13.61 14.27 1.44
N GLN A 78 12.77 13.26 1.61
CA GLN A 78 11.48 13.13 0.95
C GLN A 78 10.41 12.62 1.91
N ASN A 79 9.16 13.06 1.71
CA ASN A 79 8.01 12.68 2.54
C ASN A 79 7.30 11.48 1.93
N MET A 80 7.24 10.39 2.67
CA MET A 80 6.56 9.16 2.29
C MET A 80 5.09 9.21 2.71
N TYR A 81 4.23 8.63 1.89
CA TYR A 81 2.84 8.35 2.23
C TYR A 81 2.48 6.98 1.67
N VAL A 82 2.14 6.05 2.56
CA VAL A 82 1.82 4.66 2.21
C VAL A 82 0.46 4.33 2.81
N PRO A 83 -0.61 4.26 2.00
CA PRO A 83 -1.90 3.83 2.51
C PRO A 83 -1.83 2.38 3.03
N MET A 84 -2.62 2.06 4.05
CA MET A 84 -2.58 0.75 4.71
C MET A 84 -2.96 -0.42 3.78
N ASN A 85 -3.77 -0.17 2.75
CA ASN A 85 -4.09 -1.17 1.73
C ASN A 85 -2.87 -1.57 0.87
N ALA A 86 -1.90 -0.67 0.69
CA ALA A 86 -0.68 -0.89 -0.10
C ALA A 86 0.42 -1.65 0.67
N VAL A 87 0.26 -1.81 1.99
CA VAL A 87 1.22 -2.53 2.83
C VAL A 87 1.11 -4.04 2.57
N LYS A 88 2.18 -4.66 2.07
CA LYS A 88 2.28 -6.11 1.87
C LYS A 88 2.85 -6.84 3.08
N GLY A 89 3.63 -6.16 3.92
CA GLY A 89 4.20 -6.79 5.11
C GLY A 89 5.18 -5.90 5.85
N ILE A 90 5.54 -6.32 7.05
CA ILE A 90 6.60 -5.74 7.88
C ILE A 90 7.47 -6.87 8.42
N PHE A 91 8.79 -6.73 8.29
CA PHE A 91 9.75 -7.77 8.66
C PHE A 91 11.07 -7.18 9.13
N ALA A 92 11.81 -7.94 9.95
CA ALA A 92 13.18 -7.63 10.32
C ALA A 92 14.12 -7.93 9.16
N ARG A 93 14.93 -6.94 8.77
CA ARG A 93 15.90 -7.07 7.67
C ARG A 93 16.89 -8.22 7.88
N GLU A 94 17.26 -8.49 9.13
CA GLU A 94 18.36 -9.37 9.51
C GLU A 94 18.03 -10.86 9.32
N ASN A 95 16.79 -11.25 9.58
CA ASN A 95 16.37 -12.65 9.63
C ASN A 95 15.07 -12.94 8.87
N GLY A 96 14.43 -11.91 8.30
CA GLY A 96 13.19 -12.03 7.54
C GLY A 96 11.95 -12.31 8.39
N GLN A 97 12.06 -12.36 9.73
CA GLN A 97 10.92 -12.60 10.60
C GLN A 97 9.99 -11.39 10.64
N GLY A 98 8.69 -11.65 10.67
CA GLY A 98 7.69 -10.61 10.70
C GLY A 98 6.34 -11.15 10.24
N MET A 99 5.58 -10.31 9.55
CA MET A 99 4.24 -10.63 9.12
C MET A 99 3.96 -10.04 7.75
N PHE A 100 3.33 -10.85 6.92
CA PHE A 100 2.90 -10.50 5.57
C PHE A 100 1.39 -10.52 5.52
N PHE A 101 0.82 -9.64 4.70
CA PHE A 101 -0.60 -9.46 4.57
C PHE A 101 -1.04 -9.66 3.14
N GLU A 102 -2.25 -10.16 2.97
CA GLU A 102 -2.93 -10.11 1.68
C GLU A 102 -3.21 -8.65 1.31
N VAL A 103 -2.84 -8.29 0.07
CA VAL A 103 -3.28 -7.04 -0.53
C VAL A 103 -4.52 -7.38 -1.33
N ASN A 104 -5.68 -7.05 -0.78
CA ASN A 104 -6.91 -7.14 -1.54
C ASN A 104 -6.80 -6.12 -2.68
N GLU A 105 -6.82 -6.61 -3.93
CA GLU A 105 -7.05 -5.74 -5.08
C GLU A 105 -8.41 -5.07 -4.86
N VAL A 106 -8.42 -3.76 -4.62
CA VAL A 106 -9.67 -3.01 -4.63
C VAL A 106 -10.19 -3.13 -6.06
N PRO A 107 -11.36 -3.76 -6.31
CA PRO A 107 -11.89 -3.85 -7.66
C PRO A 107 -12.03 -2.42 -8.18
N ALA A 108 -11.44 -2.13 -9.33
CA ALA A 108 -11.75 -0.90 -10.04
C ALA A 108 -13.26 -0.90 -10.27
N GLU A 109 -13.99 0.03 -9.65
CA GLU A 109 -15.40 0.22 -9.95
C GLU A 109 -15.50 0.58 -11.43
N ILE A 110 -15.91 -0.41 -12.23
CA ILE A 110 -16.20 -0.22 -13.63
C ILE A 110 -17.51 0.55 -13.66
N ASP A 111 -17.42 1.86 -13.86
CA ASP A 111 -18.54 2.75 -14.11
C ASP A 111 -19.32 2.22 -15.33
N LYS A 112 -20.42 1.50 -15.09
CA LYS A 112 -21.34 1.06 -16.13
C LYS A 112 -22.20 2.27 -16.52
N SER A 113 -21.62 3.18 -17.30
CA SER A 113 -22.42 4.10 -18.10
C SER A 113 -23.07 3.29 -19.23
N GLU A 114 -24.41 3.24 -19.17
CA GLU A 114 -25.27 2.55 -20.12
C GLU A 114 -25.12 3.16 -21.52
N SER A 115 -24.56 2.41 -22.47
CA SER A 115 -24.66 2.70 -23.90
C SER A 115 -26.01 2.22 -24.43
N ASN A 116 -27.04 3.05 -24.23
CA ASN A 116 -28.32 2.89 -24.89
C ASN A 116 -28.19 3.40 -26.34
N THR A 117 -27.71 2.54 -27.25
CA THR A 117 -27.74 2.84 -28.70
C THR A 117 -28.88 2.05 -29.34
N SER A 118 -29.98 2.77 -29.56
CA SER A 118 -31.07 2.44 -30.45
C SER A 118 -30.57 2.14 -31.86
N SER A 119 -30.86 0.94 -32.36
CA SER A 119 -30.75 0.58 -33.78
C SER A 119 -32.14 0.32 -34.33
N ASP A 120 -32.77 1.39 -34.82
CA ASP A 120 -33.90 1.32 -35.75
C ASP A 120 -33.33 1.18 -37.17
N SER A 121 -33.65 0.08 -37.87
CA SER A 121 -33.65 0.00 -39.33
C SER A 121 -34.36 -1.27 -39.82
N GLN A 122 -35.67 -1.10 -40.01
CA GLN A 122 -36.51 -1.60 -41.10
C GLN A 122 -35.88 -2.58 -42.11
N GLN A 123 -36.39 -3.82 -42.14
CA GLN A 123 -36.27 -4.76 -43.26
C GLN A 123 -37.31 -4.46 -44.35
N PRO A 124 -36.97 -4.51 -45.65
CA PRO A 124 -37.95 -4.52 -46.72
C PRO A 124 -38.38 -5.97 -47.00
N ASN A 125 -39.68 -6.26 -46.88
CA ASN A 125 -40.23 -7.58 -47.22
C ASN A 125 -40.71 -7.61 -48.68
N LYS A 126 -40.21 -8.58 -49.45
CA LYS A 126 -40.73 -8.98 -50.77
C LYS A 126 -41.77 -10.09 -50.58
N ASN A 127 -43.04 -9.79 -50.87
CA ASN A 127 -43.97 -10.59 -51.66
C ASN A 127 -45.34 -9.92 -51.71
#